data_AF-A0A2M7RX23-F1
#
_entry.id   AF-A0A2M7RX23-F1
#
_cell.length_a   1.000
_cell.length_b   1.000
_cell.length_c   1.000
_cell.angle_alpha   90.00
_cell.angle_beta   90.00
_cell.angle_gamma   90.00
#
_symmetry.space_group_name_H-M   'P 1'
#
loop_
_entity.id
_entity.type
_entity.pdbx_description
1 polymer ?
#
loop_
_entity_poly.entity_id
_entity_poly.type
_entity_poly.pdbx_seq_one_letter_code
_entity_poly.pdbx_strand_id
1 'polypeptide(L)'
;AAAAGFMLGNDLLIVTGALVGSSGAILSIIMCKAMNRSFISVILGGFGAVTSGVAQEMEGEVTSLNHEAVAELLKEAKSVVIVPGYGMAVAKAQYPIFDMVQNLRKEGKEVKFAIHPVAGRLPGHMNVLLAEANVPYDIVMEMDEINPDLPNTDVVMVIGANDVVNPGAQDDPASPIYGMPVIEAWKAKTVIVMKRSMAVGYAGVENPLFYKPNTEMLYGDAKDSVEKIMGFLKA
;
A
#
# COMPACT_ATOMS: atom_id res chain seq x y z
N ALA A 1 33.37 1.45 4.96
CA ALA A 1 33.83 0.39 5.87
C ALA A 1 34.92 -0.47 5.23
N ALA A 2 34.63 -1.24 4.17
CA ALA A 2 35.62 -2.15 3.57
C ALA A 2 36.91 -1.46 3.09
N ALA A 3 36.82 -0.29 2.43
CA ALA A 3 38.00 0.49 2.03
C ALA A 3 38.88 0.92 3.22
N ALA A 4 38.28 1.29 4.35
CA ALA A 4 39.01 1.58 5.58
C ALA A 4 39.63 0.31 6.18
N GLY A 5 38.95 -0.83 6.06
CA GLY A 5 39.49 -2.13 6.43
C GLY A 5 40.77 -2.49 5.65
N PHE A 6 40.78 -2.28 4.33
CA PHE A 6 41.99 -2.44 3.52
C PHE A 6 43.11 -1.48 3.92
N MET A 7 42.79 -0.21 4.18
CA MET A 7 43.78 0.79 4.62
C MET A 7 44.40 0.44 5.98
N LEU A 8 43.63 -0.16 6.88
CA LEU A 8 44.05 -0.50 8.25
C LEU A 8 44.55 -1.95 8.39
N GLY A 9 44.52 -2.76 7.33
CA GLY A 9 44.81 -4.20 7.42
C GLY A 9 43.88 -4.96 8.37
N ASN A 10 42.63 -4.53 8.48
CA ASN A 10 41.65 -5.07 9.42
C ASN A 10 40.60 -5.91 8.70
N ASP A 11 40.74 -7.25 8.79
CA ASP A 11 39.86 -8.22 8.14
C ASP A 11 38.40 -8.10 8.59
N LEU A 12 38.16 -7.79 9.87
CA LEU A 12 36.79 -7.62 10.38
C LEU A 12 36.08 -6.46 9.67
N LEU A 13 36.76 -5.33 9.46
CA LEU A 13 36.20 -4.19 8.74
C LEU A 13 35.99 -4.46 7.24
N ILE A 14 36.84 -5.30 6.64
CA ILE A 14 36.68 -5.74 5.25
C ILE A 14 35.43 -6.60 5.12
N VAL A 15 35.30 -7.64 5.95
CA VAL A 15 34.18 -8.60 5.90
C VAL A 15 32.85 -7.91 6.23
N THR A 16 32.79 -7.17 7.34
CA THR A 16 31.57 -6.45 7.73
C THR A 16 31.18 -5.37 6.71
N GLY A 17 32.16 -4.66 6.14
CA GLY A 17 31.92 -3.67 5.10
C GLY A 17 31.36 -4.28 3.81
N ALA A 18 31.88 -5.43 3.39
CA ALA A 18 31.38 -6.15 2.22
C ALA A 18 29.96 -6.71 2.45
N LEU A 19 29.67 -7.24 3.64
CA LEU A 19 28.36 -7.77 3.99
C LEU A 19 27.28 -6.68 4.01
N VAL A 20 27.57 -5.52 4.61
CA VAL A 20 26.64 -4.39 4.63
C VAL A 20 26.45 -3.82 3.22
N GLY A 21 27.54 -3.68 2.45
CA GLY A 21 27.49 -3.16 1.08
C GLY A 21 26.67 -4.05 0.14
N SER A 22 26.89 -5.37 0.18
CA SER A 22 26.13 -6.34 -0.64
C SER A 22 24.65 -6.39 -0.25
N SER A 23 24.34 -6.42 1.05
CA SER A 23 22.95 -6.37 1.54
C SER A 23 22.21 -5.11 1.06
N GLY A 24 22.85 -3.94 1.19
CA GLY A 24 22.28 -2.67 0.72
C GLY A 24 22.05 -2.64 -0.79
N ALA A 25 22.99 -3.17 -1.58
CA ALA A 25 22.85 -3.25 -3.04
C ALA A 25 21.71 -4.19 -3.44
N ILE A 26 21.62 -5.39 -2.84
CA ILE A 26 20.53 -6.35 -3.12
C ILE A 26 19.18 -5.73 -2.77
N LEU A 27 19.05 -5.13 -1.58
CA LEU A 27 17.82 -4.47 -1.16
C LEU A 27 17.41 -3.36 -2.13
N SER A 28 18.37 -2.53 -2.56
CA SER A 28 18.11 -1.47 -3.53
C SER A 28 17.63 -2.01 -4.88
N ILE A 29 18.21 -3.12 -5.35
CA ILE A 29 17.79 -3.78 -6.59
C ILE A 29 16.37 -4.32 -6.47
N ILE A 30 16.02 -4.94 -5.34
CA ILE A 30 14.66 -5.46 -5.08
C ILE A 30 13.65 -4.31 -5.07
N MET A 31 13.96 -3.19 -4.39
CA MET A 31 13.10 -2.00 -4.40
C MET A 31 12.91 -1.44 -5.81
N CYS A 32 13.99 -1.33 -6.59
CA CYS A 32 13.94 -0.81 -7.95
C CYS A 32 13.06 -1.71 -8.84
N LYS A 33 13.21 -3.04 -8.74
CA LYS A 33 12.33 -4.00 -9.44
C LYS A 33 10.87 -3.85 -9.03
N ALA A 34 10.58 -3.70 -7.74
CA ALA A 34 9.22 -3.50 -7.25
C ALA A 34 8.59 -2.16 -7.70
N MET A 35 9.40 -1.16 -8.07
CA MET A 35 8.93 0.09 -8.69
C MET A 35 8.91 0.05 -10.22
N ASN A 36 9.26 -1.08 -10.83
CA ASN A 36 9.53 -1.21 -12.27
C ASN A 36 10.52 -0.14 -12.81
N ARG A 37 11.59 0.14 -12.04
CA ARG A 37 12.66 1.07 -12.44
C ARG A 37 14.02 0.40 -12.42
N SER A 38 14.92 0.86 -13.28
CA SER A 38 16.31 0.38 -13.26
C SER A 38 17.11 1.04 -12.14
N PHE A 39 17.99 0.27 -11.50
CA PHE A 39 18.85 0.77 -10.42
C PHE A 39 19.69 2.00 -10.85
N ILE A 40 20.20 1.98 -12.08
CA ILE A 40 20.97 3.09 -12.66
C ILE A 40 20.09 4.34 -12.85
N SER A 41 18.85 4.18 -13.32
CA SER A 41 17.90 5.29 -13.48
C SER A 41 17.61 5.99 -12.16
N VAL A 42 17.44 5.22 -11.08
CA VAL A 42 17.18 5.79 -9.74
C VAL A 42 18.39 6.56 -9.21
N ILE A 43 19.61 6.02 -9.35
CA ILE A 43 20.84 6.67 -8.86
C ILE A 43 21.20 7.93 -9.66
N LEU A 44 21.03 7.91 -10.98
CA LEU A 44 21.37 9.03 -11.85
C LEU A 44 20.27 10.10 -11.95
N GLY A 45 19.21 10.00 -11.14
CA GLY A 45 18.14 10.99 -11.10
C GLY A 45 17.26 11.00 -12.36
N GLY A 46 17.13 9.86 -13.04
CA GLY A 46 16.20 9.68 -14.15
C GLY A 46 14.76 9.75 -13.65
N PHE A 47 14.26 10.96 -13.44
CA PHE A 47 12.84 11.25 -13.22
C PHE A 47 12.08 10.87 -14.49
N GLY A 48 11.26 9.83 -14.38
CA GLY A 48 10.37 9.35 -15.43
C GLY A 48 11.11 8.67 -16.59
N ALA A 49 10.71 7.45 -16.93
CA ALA A 49 10.65 7.17 -18.35
C ALA A 49 9.76 8.28 -18.93
N VAL A 50 10.28 9.05 -19.89
CA VAL A 50 9.49 10.05 -20.62
C VAL A 50 8.53 9.25 -21.50
N THR A 51 7.46 8.72 -20.90
CA THR A 51 6.35 8.17 -21.65
C THR A 51 5.64 9.36 -22.26
N SER A 52 5.95 9.55 -23.54
CA SER A 52 5.39 10.58 -24.40
C SER A 52 3.97 10.14 -24.76
N GLY A 53 3.02 10.41 -23.87
CA GLY A 53 1.62 10.07 -24.08
C GLY A 53 0.73 11.08 -23.35
N VAL A 54 -0.39 11.43 -23.97
CA VAL A 54 -1.44 12.20 -23.31
C VAL A 54 -2.01 11.30 -22.20
N ALA A 55 -1.97 11.76 -20.96
CA ALA A 55 -2.57 11.03 -19.83
C ALA A 55 -4.03 10.74 -20.17
N GLN A 56 -4.46 9.49 -19.96
CA GLN A 56 -5.83 9.09 -20.24
C GLN A 56 -6.79 9.93 -19.37
N GLU A 57 -7.83 10.51 -19.98
CA GLU A 57 -8.84 11.25 -19.22
C GLU A 57 -9.53 10.32 -18.23
N MET A 58 -9.81 10.83 -17.03
CA MET A 58 -10.50 10.07 -16.01
C MET A 58 -11.98 9.96 -16.36
N GLU A 59 -12.42 8.74 -16.69
CA GLU A 59 -13.82 8.44 -16.94
C GLU A 59 -14.48 7.90 -15.67
N GLY A 60 -15.65 8.45 -15.32
CA GLY A 60 -16.48 8.01 -14.20
C GLY A 60 -16.84 9.14 -13.24
N GLU A 61 -17.72 8.84 -12.28
CA GLU A 61 -18.08 9.74 -11.20
C GLU A 61 -17.43 9.24 -9.91
N VAL A 62 -16.93 10.17 -9.09
CA VAL A 62 -16.38 9.85 -7.77
C VAL A 62 -17.52 9.83 -6.77
N THR A 63 -17.86 8.65 -6.28
CA THR A 63 -18.84 8.48 -5.19
C THR A 63 -18.15 8.46 -3.83
N SER A 64 -18.90 8.78 -2.78
CA SER A 64 -18.37 8.82 -1.43
C SER A 64 -19.38 8.35 -0.40
N LEU A 65 -18.89 7.64 0.62
CA LEU A 65 -19.66 7.16 1.76
C LEU A 65 -19.34 7.93 3.03
N ASN A 66 -20.27 7.84 3.99
CA ASN A 66 -20.04 8.25 5.37
C ASN A 66 -19.53 7.06 6.22
N HIS A 67 -19.09 7.35 7.45
CA HIS A 67 -18.54 6.33 8.35
C HIS A 67 -19.55 5.24 8.76
N GLU A 68 -20.84 5.56 8.80
CA GLU A 68 -21.91 4.63 9.16
C GLU A 68 -22.16 3.61 8.05
N ALA A 69 -22.31 4.06 6.80
CA ALA A 69 -22.46 3.19 5.64
C ALA A 69 -21.24 2.26 5.45
N VAL A 70 -20.03 2.75 5.72
CA VAL A 70 -18.83 1.90 5.71
C VAL A 70 -18.90 0.82 6.81
N ALA A 71 -19.39 1.15 7.99
CA ALA A 71 -19.58 0.16 9.06
C ALA A 71 -20.65 -0.88 8.67
N GLU A 72 -21.74 -0.49 8.01
CA GLU A 72 -22.75 -1.42 7.48
C GLU A 72 -22.16 -2.38 6.45
N LEU A 73 -21.40 -1.89 5.47
CA LEU A 73 -20.70 -2.73 4.50
C LEU A 73 -19.76 -3.73 5.19
N LEU A 74 -19.04 -3.31 6.23
CA LEU A 74 -18.16 -4.19 7.00
C LEU A 74 -18.95 -5.20 7.83
N LYS A 75 -20.14 -4.85 8.35
CA LYS A 75 -21.05 -5.78 9.04
C LYS A 75 -21.59 -6.86 8.10
N GLU A 76 -21.84 -6.54 6.83
CA GLU A 76 -22.31 -7.50 5.82
C GLU A 76 -21.19 -8.37 5.22
N ALA A 77 -19.98 -7.83 5.11
CA ALA A 77 -18.83 -8.51 4.53
C ALA A 77 -18.42 -9.77 5.31
N LYS A 78 -18.06 -10.84 4.60
CA LYS A 78 -17.45 -12.05 5.19
C LYS A 78 -15.93 -12.01 5.10
N SER A 79 -15.42 -11.40 4.02
CA SER A 79 -14.00 -11.27 3.74
C SER A 79 -13.60 -9.79 3.54
N VAL A 80 -12.61 -9.35 4.31
CA VAL A 80 -12.11 -7.97 4.28
C VAL A 80 -10.60 -7.97 4.08
N VAL A 81 -10.12 -7.22 3.09
CA VAL A 81 -8.68 -7.02 2.87
C VAL A 81 -8.33 -5.57 3.12
N ILE A 82 -7.33 -5.33 3.97
CA ILE A 82 -6.84 -3.98 4.28
C ILE A 82 -5.54 -3.74 3.52
N VAL A 83 -5.49 -2.70 2.71
CA VAL A 83 -4.30 -2.25 1.99
C VAL A 83 -3.74 -1.00 2.67
N PRO A 84 -2.76 -1.14 3.58
CA PRO A 84 -2.17 0.00 4.27
C PRO A 84 -1.18 0.76 3.37
N GLY A 85 -1.22 2.09 3.46
CA GLY A 85 -0.27 2.97 2.80
C GLY A 85 0.38 3.98 3.73
N TYR A 86 1.15 4.90 3.15
CA TYR A 86 1.86 5.92 3.93
C TYR A 86 0.93 6.83 4.74
N GLY A 87 -0.29 7.08 4.26
CA GLY A 87 -1.27 7.88 5.00
C GLY A 87 -1.65 7.26 6.35
N MET A 88 -1.68 5.92 6.46
CA MET A 88 -1.89 5.23 7.73
C MET A 88 -0.77 5.54 8.73
N ALA A 89 0.48 5.50 8.26
CA ALA A 89 1.66 5.78 9.08
C ALA A 89 1.68 7.23 9.58
N VAL A 90 1.36 8.19 8.71
CA VAL A 90 1.31 9.62 9.05
C VAL A 90 0.26 9.88 10.14
N ALA A 91 -0.90 9.22 10.06
CA ALA A 91 -1.99 9.36 11.02
C ALA A 91 -1.78 8.53 12.30
N LYS A 92 -0.75 7.68 12.36
CA LYS A 92 -0.58 6.66 13.42
C LYS A 92 -1.81 5.77 13.62
N ALA A 93 -2.44 5.39 12.52
CA ALA A 93 -3.71 4.66 12.52
C ALA A 93 -3.55 3.14 12.70
N GLN A 94 -2.32 2.60 12.76
CA GLN A 94 -2.08 1.15 12.86
C GLN A 94 -2.74 0.51 14.09
N TYR A 95 -2.80 1.23 15.22
CA TYR A 95 -3.42 0.75 16.46
C TYR A 95 -4.95 0.63 16.36
N PRO A 96 -5.71 1.68 16.02
CA PRO A 96 -7.17 1.54 15.87
C PRO A 96 -7.57 0.63 14.71
N ILE A 97 -6.75 0.53 13.65
CA ILE A 97 -6.97 -0.47 12.59
C ILE A 97 -6.87 -1.88 13.16
N PHE A 98 -5.85 -2.17 13.97
CA PHE A 98 -5.73 -3.49 14.57
C PHE A 98 -6.89 -3.81 15.52
N ASP A 99 -7.35 -2.83 16.33
CA ASP A 99 -8.54 -3.01 17.16
C ASP A 99 -9.77 -3.37 16.31
N MET A 100 -9.94 -2.71 15.15
CA MET A 100 -11.03 -2.99 14.19
C MET A 100 -10.91 -4.39 13.62
N VAL A 101 -9.72 -4.80 13.21
CA VAL A 101 -9.45 -6.15 12.73
C VAL A 101 -9.79 -7.19 13.81
N GLN A 102 -9.40 -6.95 15.06
CA GLN A 102 -9.73 -7.87 16.15
C GLN A 102 -11.24 -7.98 16.38
N ASN A 103 -11.98 -6.88 16.30
CA ASN A 103 -13.43 -6.88 16.45
C ASN A 103 -14.10 -7.67 15.32
N LEU A 104 -13.75 -7.38 14.07
CA LEU A 104 -14.29 -8.11 12.90
C LEU A 104 -13.95 -9.60 12.94
N ARG A 105 -12.72 -9.97 13.32
CA ARG A 105 -12.32 -11.38 13.46
C ARG A 105 -13.07 -12.10 14.59
N LYS A 106 -13.41 -11.41 15.69
CA LYS A 106 -14.25 -11.98 16.77
C LYS A 106 -15.66 -12.32 16.29
N GLU A 107 -16.16 -11.60 15.28
CA GLU A 107 -17.44 -11.89 14.61
C GLU A 107 -17.34 -13.02 13.57
N GLY A 108 -16.16 -13.64 13.41
CA GLY A 108 -15.95 -14.75 12.49
C GLY A 108 -15.65 -14.32 11.05
N LYS A 109 -15.36 -13.04 10.81
CA LYS A 109 -14.97 -12.52 9.49
C LYS A 109 -13.52 -12.84 9.19
N GLU A 110 -13.22 -13.13 7.92
CA GLU A 110 -11.86 -13.27 7.43
C GLU A 110 -11.28 -11.89 7.15
N VAL A 111 -10.21 -11.51 7.86
CA VAL A 111 -9.56 -10.20 7.69
C VAL A 111 -8.08 -10.39 7.47
N LYS A 112 -7.58 -9.91 6.33
CA LYS A 112 -6.17 -9.98 5.91
C LYS A 112 -5.63 -8.58 5.60
N PHE A 113 -4.33 -8.39 5.76
CA PHE A 113 -3.58 -7.24 5.27
C PHE A 113 -2.88 -7.60 3.97
N ALA A 114 -2.94 -6.71 2.99
CA ALA A 114 -2.25 -6.82 1.71
C ALA A 114 -1.10 -5.81 1.65
N ILE A 115 0.14 -6.29 1.70
CA ILE A 115 1.32 -5.43 1.75
C ILE A 115 1.94 -5.31 0.36
N HIS A 116 2.07 -4.08 -0.10
CA HIS A 116 2.87 -3.78 -1.29
C HIS A 116 4.35 -3.65 -0.90
N PRO A 117 5.30 -4.22 -1.65
CA PRO A 117 6.73 -4.20 -1.28
C PRO A 117 7.32 -2.80 -1.09
N VAL A 118 6.77 -1.80 -1.79
CA VAL A 118 7.17 -0.39 -1.68
C VAL A 118 6.12 0.51 -1.00
N ALA A 119 5.17 -0.07 -0.27
CA ALA A 119 4.25 0.72 0.55
C ALA A 119 5.02 1.50 1.63
N GLY A 120 4.79 2.83 1.68
CA GLY A 120 5.39 3.69 2.68
C GLY A 120 6.57 4.53 2.15
N ARG A 121 7.68 4.50 2.90
CA ARG A 121 8.88 5.34 2.70
C ARG A 121 10.18 4.61 3.01
N LEU A 122 10.10 3.39 3.52
CA LEU A 122 11.21 2.51 3.87
C LEU A 122 10.83 1.09 3.40
N PRO A 123 11.79 0.24 3.03
CA PRO A 123 11.52 -1.19 2.83
C PRO A 123 10.86 -1.81 4.06
N GLY A 124 9.77 -2.54 3.85
CA GLY A 124 9.03 -3.18 4.95
C GLY A 124 8.39 -2.19 5.94
N HIS A 125 8.19 -0.93 5.56
CA HIS A 125 7.64 0.09 6.45
C HIS A 125 6.30 -0.34 7.06
N MET A 126 5.40 -0.89 6.24
CA MET A 126 4.10 -1.36 6.74
C MET A 126 4.24 -2.57 7.66
N ASN A 127 5.11 -3.54 7.32
CA ASN A 127 5.34 -4.72 8.15
C ASN A 127 5.82 -4.33 9.56
N VAL A 128 6.74 -3.37 9.67
CA VAL A 128 7.23 -2.88 10.96
C VAL A 128 6.13 -2.20 11.78
N LEU A 129 5.32 -1.34 11.16
CA LEU A 129 4.23 -0.66 11.87
C LEU A 129 3.11 -1.61 12.31
N LEU A 130 2.80 -2.61 11.50
CA LEU A 130 1.82 -3.64 11.85
C LEU A 130 2.36 -4.53 12.98
N ALA A 131 3.65 -4.88 12.94
CA ALA A 131 4.30 -5.60 14.03
C ALA A 131 4.34 -4.78 15.32
N GLU A 132 4.60 -3.47 15.25
CA GLU A 132 4.53 -2.55 16.39
C GLU A 132 3.11 -2.51 17.00
N ALA A 133 2.08 -2.56 16.16
CA ALA A 133 0.69 -2.66 16.59
C ALA A 133 0.27 -4.07 17.07
N ASN A 134 1.20 -5.03 17.14
CA ASN A 134 0.96 -6.43 17.50
C ASN A 134 0.03 -7.19 16.53
N VAL A 135 0.02 -6.81 15.25
CA VAL A 135 -0.70 -7.55 14.21
C VAL A 135 -0.03 -8.91 13.99
N PRO A 136 -0.76 -10.02 14.09
CA PRO A 136 -0.24 -11.36 13.81
C PRO A 136 0.22 -11.52 12.35
N TYR A 137 1.39 -12.12 12.14
CA TYR A 137 1.97 -12.29 10.79
C TYR A 137 1.15 -13.22 9.88
N ASP A 138 0.33 -14.12 10.43
CA ASP A 138 -0.53 -15.05 9.67
C ASP A 138 -1.62 -14.34 8.86
N ILE A 139 -1.96 -13.10 9.23
CA ILE A 139 -2.92 -12.28 8.50
C ILE A 139 -2.26 -11.17 7.69
N VAL A 140 -0.94 -11.16 7.57
CA VAL A 140 -0.19 -10.19 6.78
C VAL A 140 0.35 -10.90 5.54
N MET A 141 -0.28 -10.63 4.40
CA MET A 141 0.04 -11.25 3.12
C MET A 141 0.83 -10.29 2.24
N GLU A 142 1.79 -10.81 1.50
CA GLU A 142 2.46 -10.04 0.46
C GLU A 142 1.55 -9.91 -0.78
N MET A 143 1.76 -8.88 -1.59
CA MET A 143 0.93 -8.57 -2.77
C MET A 143 0.72 -9.77 -3.71
N ASP A 144 1.77 -10.55 -3.99
CA ASP A 144 1.69 -11.69 -4.91
C ASP A 144 0.83 -12.84 -4.34
N GLU A 145 0.73 -12.93 -3.02
CA GLU A 145 -0.06 -13.97 -2.33
C GLU A 145 -1.54 -13.59 -2.25
N ILE A 146 -1.85 -12.30 -2.11
CA ILE A 146 -3.22 -11.82 -1.90
C ILE A 146 -3.95 -11.47 -3.20
N ASN A 147 -3.25 -11.05 -4.26
CA ASN A 147 -3.89 -10.67 -5.54
C ASN A 147 -4.81 -11.76 -6.12
N PRO A 148 -4.48 -13.08 -6.07
CA PRO A 148 -5.38 -14.15 -6.50
C PRO A 148 -6.68 -14.26 -5.69
N ASP A 149 -6.69 -13.81 -4.43
CA ASP A 149 -7.84 -13.87 -3.52
C ASP A 149 -8.79 -12.67 -3.70
N LEU A 150 -8.30 -11.55 -4.26
CA LEU A 150 -9.07 -10.30 -4.39
C LEU A 150 -10.40 -10.45 -5.16
N PRO A 151 -10.51 -11.23 -6.26
CA PRO A 151 -11.78 -11.48 -6.94
C PRO A 151 -12.88 -12.08 -6.06
N ASN A 152 -12.50 -12.79 -4.99
CA ASN A 152 -13.42 -13.42 -4.04
C ASN A 152 -13.63 -12.59 -2.77
N THR A 153 -12.96 -11.44 -2.65
CA THR A 153 -13.02 -10.56 -1.47
C THR A 153 -14.24 -9.65 -1.54
N ASP A 154 -14.98 -9.55 -0.43
CA ASP A 154 -16.19 -8.71 -0.34
C ASP A 154 -15.84 -7.22 -0.25
N VAL A 155 -14.93 -6.85 0.66
CA VAL A 155 -14.55 -5.45 0.87
C VAL A 155 -13.03 -5.31 0.92
N VAL A 156 -12.49 -4.39 0.11
CA VAL A 156 -11.10 -3.94 0.21
C VAL A 156 -11.05 -2.53 0.80
N MET A 157 -10.39 -2.36 1.94
CA MET A 157 -10.14 -1.04 2.55
C MET A 157 -8.75 -0.55 2.20
N VAL A 158 -8.65 0.45 1.33
CA VAL A 158 -7.40 1.12 0.97
C VAL A 158 -7.16 2.29 1.93
N ILE A 159 -6.20 2.15 2.85
CA ILE A 159 -5.99 3.13 3.93
C ILE A 159 -4.71 3.93 3.69
N GLY A 160 -4.87 5.12 3.09
CA GLY A 160 -3.75 6.03 2.86
C GLY A 160 -2.73 5.53 1.84
N ALA A 161 -3.12 4.60 0.96
CA ALA A 161 -2.40 4.17 -0.23
C ALA A 161 -2.95 4.88 -1.48
N ASN A 162 -2.10 5.07 -2.48
CA ASN A 162 -2.50 5.64 -3.77
C ASN A 162 -1.82 4.89 -4.92
N ASP A 163 -0.53 5.14 -5.14
CA ASP A 163 0.20 4.59 -6.31
C ASP A 163 0.22 3.05 -6.32
N VAL A 164 0.28 2.41 -5.16
CA VAL A 164 0.36 0.94 -4.99
C VAL A 164 -0.94 0.18 -5.28
N VAL A 165 -2.04 0.90 -5.51
CA VAL A 165 -3.35 0.35 -5.92
C VAL A 165 -3.83 0.97 -7.23
N ASN A 166 -2.95 1.66 -7.98
CA ASN A 166 -3.33 2.43 -9.15
C ASN A 166 -3.40 1.52 -10.40
N PRO A 167 -4.59 1.32 -11.03
CA PRO A 167 -4.74 0.50 -12.23
C PRO A 167 -3.96 1.03 -13.44
N GLY A 168 -3.64 2.33 -13.46
CA GLY A 168 -2.83 2.93 -14.52
C GLY A 168 -1.42 2.33 -14.63
N ALA A 169 -0.96 1.58 -13.62
CA ALA A 169 0.27 0.80 -13.73
C ALA A 169 0.15 -0.39 -14.71
N GLN A 170 -1.05 -0.90 -14.97
CA GLN A 170 -1.31 -1.99 -15.92
C GLN A 170 -1.96 -1.50 -17.22
N ASP A 171 -2.88 -0.56 -17.12
CA ASP A 171 -3.78 -0.20 -18.22
C ASP A 171 -3.24 0.93 -19.10
N ASP A 172 -2.36 1.80 -18.57
CA ASP A 172 -1.91 3.02 -19.25
C ASP A 172 -0.39 3.02 -19.52
N PRO A 173 0.05 2.70 -20.75
CA PRO A 173 1.45 2.80 -21.15
C PRO A 173 2.05 4.21 -21.05
N ALA A 174 1.22 5.26 -20.99
CA ALA A 174 1.69 6.63 -20.80
C ALA A 174 1.99 6.94 -19.32
N SER A 175 1.50 6.12 -18.39
CA SER A 175 1.65 6.35 -16.96
C SER A 175 3.12 6.24 -16.50
N PRO A 176 3.62 7.16 -15.66
CA PRO A 176 4.96 7.08 -15.06
C PRO A 176 5.18 5.83 -14.19
N ILE A 177 4.10 5.16 -13.78
CA ILE A 177 4.12 3.92 -12.99
C ILE A 177 3.77 2.69 -13.84
N TYR A 178 3.74 2.81 -15.17
CA TYR A 178 3.45 1.68 -16.05
C TYR A 178 4.42 0.52 -15.84
N GLY A 179 3.87 -0.69 -15.74
CA GLY A 179 4.56 -1.94 -15.43
C GLY A 179 4.96 -2.11 -13.96
N MET A 180 4.66 -1.15 -13.08
CA MET A 180 4.78 -1.36 -11.64
C MET A 180 3.77 -2.43 -11.21
N PRO A 181 4.19 -3.51 -10.54
CA PRO A 181 3.22 -4.43 -9.97
C PRO A 181 2.41 -3.66 -8.90
N VAL A 182 1.12 -3.94 -8.77
CA VAL A 182 0.21 -3.25 -7.87
C VAL A 182 -0.75 -4.23 -7.22
N ILE A 183 -1.34 -3.84 -6.09
CA ILE A 183 -2.44 -4.58 -5.48
C ILE A 183 -3.71 -4.30 -6.30
N GLU A 184 -4.31 -5.34 -6.87
CA GLU A 184 -5.41 -5.25 -7.82
C GLU A 184 -6.76 -5.06 -7.11
N ALA A 185 -6.85 -4.07 -6.22
CA ALA A 185 -8.00 -3.83 -5.34
C ALA A 185 -9.32 -3.75 -6.11
N TRP A 186 -9.31 -3.22 -7.34
CA TRP A 186 -10.48 -3.10 -8.21
C TRP A 186 -11.13 -4.43 -8.61
N LYS A 187 -10.46 -5.58 -8.40
CA LYS A 187 -11.03 -6.90 -8.65
C LYS A 187 -11.99 -7.37 -7.54
N ALA A 188 -11.97 -6.73 -6.37
CA ALA A 188 -12.89 -7.05 -5.28
C ALA A 188 -14.31 -6.54 -5.54
N LYS A 189 -15.29 -7.03 -4.77
CA LYS A 189 -16.70 -6.64 -4.93
C LYS A 189 -16.91 -5.15 -4.61
N THR A 190 -16.35 -4.67 -3.50
CA THR A 190 -16.40 -3.27 -3.08
C THR A 190 -15.04 -2.80 -2.62
N VAL A 191 -14.63 -1.60 -3.03
CA VAL A 191 -13.39 -0.96 -2.62
C VAL A 191 -13.72 0.34 -1.88
N ILE A 192 -13.13 0.54 -0.72
CA ILE A 192 -13.30 1.74 0.10
C ILE A 192 -11.94 2.43 0.19
N VAL A 193 -11.83 3.62 -0.37
CA VAL A 193 -10.57 4.39 -0.38
C VAL A 193 -10.62 5.48 0.68
N MET A 194 -9.76 5.35 1.70
CA MET A 194 -9.65 6.30 2.80
C MET A 194 -8.52 7.30 2.56
N LYS A 195 -8.88 8.56 2.32
CA LYS A 195 -7.91 9.66 2.14
C LYS A 195 -8.51 11.01 2.52
N ARG A 196 -7.66 12.03 2.72
CA ARG A 196 -8.11 13.37 3.15
C ARG A 196 -8.77 14.21 2.05
N SER A 197 -8.36 14.02 0.80
CA SER A 197 -8.81 14.80 -0.36
C SER A 197 -8.45 14.06 -1.66
N MET A 198 -8.80 14.59 -2.83
CA MET A 198 -8.42 14.03 -4.14
C MET A 198 -6.94 14.25 -4.55
N ALA A 199 -6.08 14.67 -3.61
CA ALA A 199 -4.65 14.88 -3.90
C ALA A 199 -3.93 13.64 -4.46
N VAL A 200 -2.96 13.89 -5.35
CA VAL A 200 -2.09 12.89 -5.99
C VAL A 200 -1.10 12.26 -5.00
N GLY A 201 -0.59 11.08 -5.38
CA GLY A 201 0.38 10.30 -4.61
C GLY A 201 1.82 10.79 -4.79
N TYR A 202 2.78 9.89 -4.56
CA TYR A 202 4.20 10.22 -4.72
C TYR A 202 4.58 10.35 -6.20
N ALA A 203 3.99 9.51 -7.06
CA ALA A 203 4.18 9.54 -8.50
C ALA A 203 3.57 10.78 -9.18
N GLY A 204 2.76 11.57 -8.47
CA GLY A 204 2.16 12.80 -9.02
C GLY A 204 1.07 12.55 -10.08
N VAL A 205 0.54 11.33 -10.15
CA VAL A 205 -0.54 10.96 -11.08
C VAL A 205 -1.87 10.76 -10.36
N GLU A 206 -2.95 10.99 -11.11
CA GLU A 206 -4.29 10.64 -10.68
C GLU A 206 -4.49 9.11 -10.72
N ASN A 207 -5.52 8.63 -10.02
CA ASN A 207 -5.76 7.20 -9.85
C ASN A 207 -7.14 6.79 -10.37
N PRO A 208 -7.21 6.09 -11.52
CA PRO A 208 -8.46 5.62 -12.10
C PRO A 208 -9.31 4.76 -11.18
N LEU A 209 -8.72 4.14 -10.13
CA LEU A 209 -9.46 3.38 -9.13
C LEU A 209 -10.60 4.19 -8.50
N PHE A 210 -10.39 5.50 -8.28
CA PHE A 210 -11.34 6.36 -7.57
C PHE A 210 -12.62 6.64 -8.35
N TYR A 211 -12.63 6.31 -9.64
CA TYR A 211 -13.73 6.56 -10.57
C TYR A 211 -14.43 5.27 -11.00
N LYS A 212 -13.96 4.12 -10.51
CA LYS A 212 -14.57 2.82 -10.81
C LYS A 212 -15.89 2.68 -10.04
N PRO A 213 -16.91 2.02 -10.62
CA PRO A 213 -18.25 1.93 -10.03
C PRO A 213 -18.32 1.09 -8.76
N ASN A 214 -17.32 0.24 -8.50
CA ASN A 214 -17.20 -0.54 -7.27
C ASN A 214 -16.32 0.14 -6.21
N THR A 215 -15.89 1.38 -6.43
CA THR A 215 -15.05 2.13 -5.51
C THR A 215 -15.81 3.28 -4.88
N GLU A 216 -15.73 3.37 -3.56
CA GLU A 216 -16.32 4.43 -2.75
C GLU A 216 -15.23 5.19 -1.99
N MET A 217 -15.29 6.51 -2.02
CA MET A 217 -14.36 7.36 -1.27
C MET A 217 -14.85 7.57 0.17
N LEU A 218 -13.95 7.46 1.15
CA LEU A 218 -14.19 7.89 2.52
C LEU A 218 -13.21 9.01 2.88
N TYR A 219 -13.72 10.24 2.94
CA TYR A 219 -12.89 11.41 3.23
C TYR A 219 -12.65 11.61 4.73
N GLY A 220 -11.38 11.83 5.09
CA GLY A 220 -11.00 12.16 6.46
C GLY A 220 -9.57 11.80 6.81
N ASP A 221 -9.18 12.09 8.05
CA ASP A 221 -7.98 11.50 8.65
C ASP A 221 -8.19 9.99 8.85
N ALA A 222 -7.15 9.20 8.63
CA ALA A 222 -7.25 7.74 8.68
C ALA A 222 -7.55 7.23 10.09
N LYS A 223 -6.93 7.83 11.12
CA LYS A 223 -7.11 7.42 12.51
C LYS A 223 -8.53 7.75 12.96
N ASP A 224 -8.95 9.00 12.80
CA ASP A 224 -10.28 9.47 13.20
C ASP A 224 -11.39 8.70 12.49
N SER A 225 -11.19 8.38 11.20
CA SER A 225 -12.20 7.65 10.42
C SER A 225 -12.36 6.21 10.90
N VAL A 226 -11.27 5.51 11.19
CA VAL A 226 -11.32 4.13 11.72
C VAL A 226 -11.94 4.10 13.12
N GLU A 227 -11.62 5.07 13.98
CA GLU A 227 -12.24 5.18 15.31
C GLU A 227 -13.76 5.42 15.22
N LYS A 228 -14.22 6.25 14.27
CA LYS A 228 -15.66 6.44 14.02
C LYS A 228 -16.33 5.17 13.51
N ILE A 229 -15.74 4.50 12.52
CA ILE A 229 -16.24 3.21 11.99
C ILE A 229 -16.37 2.20 13.13
N MET A 230 -15.34 2.08 13.96
CA MET A 230 -15.34 1.23 15.14
C MET A 230 -16.51 1.55 16.11
N GLY A 231 -16.82 2.83 16.29
CA GLY A 231 -17.97 3.27 17.07
C GLY A 231 -19.30 2.70 16.55
N PHE A 232 -19.50 2.74 15.23
CA PHE A 232 -20.69 2.17 14.58
C PHE A 232 -20.70 0.64 14.51
N LEU A 233 -19.52 -0.01 14.47
CA LEU A 233 -19.43 -1.47 14.53
C LEU A 233 -19.86 -2.03 15.89
N LYS A 234 -19.55 -1.31 16.98
CA LYS A 234 -19.91 -1.69 18.36
C LYS A 234 -21.33 -1.30 18.78
N ALA A 235 -21.97 -0.42 18.03
CA ALA A 235 -23.36 0.00 18.23
C ALA A 235 -24.33 -0.99 17.56
#